data_AF-A0A658IFS0-F1
#
_entry.id   AF-A0A658IFS0-F1
#
_cell.length_a   1.000
_cell.length_b   1.000
_cell.length_c   1.000
_cell.angle_alpha   90.00
_cell.angle_beta   90.00
_cell.angle_gamma   90.00
#
_symmetry.space_group_name_H-M   'P 1'
#
loop_
_entity.id
_entity.type
_entity.pdbx_description
1 polymer ?
#
loop_
_entity_poly.entity_id
_entity_poly.type
_entity_poly.pdbx_seq_one_letter_code
_entity_poly.pdbx_strand_id
1 'polypeptide(L)'
;GVARQQKRTNCPNFYATALKGADARGFLALYTEILNSRQPIELAGFREDSFSCSTDNCSFSYLAGENTVFSVQDKHFRGVSYAPSFSQESVDYTGIPSDMNSNPVLEAFNRQEKISEPACNDVLNYIYSYNSLVDAGRRFTLKELPASSVSADEASLPGNPDNHGLLAGKWQVSLPDNYVSVFSFWQNRPYSSSFIFQSVAGKQGNLDISGTFLCKK
;
A
#
# COMPACT_ATOMS: atom_id res chain seq x y z
N GLY A 1 -34.47 14.35 1.96
CA GLY A 1 -34.86 13.48 0.83
C GLY A 1 -33.81 12.42 0.62
N VAL A 2 -34.24 11.20 0.28
CA VAL A 2 -33.40 9.98 0.15
C VAL A 2 -32.16 10.21 -0.72
N ALA A 3 -32.29 10.92 -1.85
CA ALA A 3 -31.15 11.28 -2.71
C ALA A 3 -30.08 12.12 -2.00
N ARG A 4 -30.46 13.06 -1.13
CA ARG A 4 -29.49 13.86 -0.34
C ARG A 4 -28.78 13.00 0.72
N GLN A 5 -29.47 11.98 1.24
CA GLN A 5 -28.92 11.06 2.24
C GLN A 5 -27.93 10.08 1.59
N GLN A 6 -28.24 9.58 0.40
CA GLN A 6 -27.36 8.71 -0.39
C GLN A 6 -26.06 9.42 -0.80
N LYS A 7 -26.14 10.68 -1.24
CA LYS A 7 -24.97 11.52 -1.53
C LYS A 7 -24.06 11.73 -0.31
N ARG A 8 -24.67 11.91 0.87
CA ARG A 8 -23.95 12.00 2.16
C ARG A 8 -23.27 10.69 2.57
N THR A 9 -23.63 9.55 1.97
CA THR A 9 -22.97 8.26 2.21
C THR A 9 -21.90 7.97 1.15
N ASN A 10 -22.10 8.41 -0.09
CA ASN A 10 -21.14 8.22 -1.19
C ASN A 10 -19.82 8.96 -0.97
N CYS A 11 -19.86 10.22 -0.49
CA CYS A 11 -18.64 10.99 -0.21
C CYS A 11 -17.74 10.30 0.83
N PRO A 12 -18.23 9.95 2.03
CA PRO A 12 -17.43 9.20 3.01
C PRO A 12 -16.90 7.87 2.48
N ASN A 13 -17.69 7.12 1.69
CA ASN A 13 -17.23 5.84 1.13
C ASN A 13 -16.10 5.99 0.11
N PHE A 14 -16.17 7.02 -0.75
CA PHE A 14 -15.08 7.35 -1.68
C PHE A 14 -13.80 7.65 -0.92
N TYR A 15 -13.86 8.55 0.07
CA TYR A 15 -12.70 8.93 0.88
C TYR A 15 -12.17 7.76 1.72
N ALA A 16 -13.04 7.00 2.37
CA ALA A 16 -12.65 5.82 3.14
C ALA A 16 -11.90 4.79 2.29
N THR A 17 -12.20 4.69 0.99
CA THR A 17 -11.50 3.79 0.06
C THR A 17 -10.21 4.41 -0.48
N ALA A 18 -10.29 5.66 -0.98
CA ALA A 18 -9.18 6.34 -1.62
C ALA A 18 -8.04 6.66 -0.65
N LEU A 19 -8.38 6.92 0.62
CA LEU A 19 -7.46 7.28 1.69
C LEU A 19 -6.97 6.08 2.50
N LYS A 20 -7.51 4.87 2.27
CA LYS A 20 -7.08 3.67 2.99
C LYS A 20 -5.65 3.31 2.60
N GLY A 21 -4.78 3.09 3.57
CA GLY A 21 -3.40 2.68 3.35
C GLY A 21 -2.40 3.47 4.17
N ALA A 22 -1.12 3.16 3.97
CA ALA A 22 0.00 3.81 4.66
C ALA A 22 0.59 4.97 3.86
N ASP A 23 1.22 5.91 4.56
CA ASP A 23 2.21 6.81 3.94
C ASP A 23 3.51 6.05 3.64
N ALA A 24 4.47 6.71 2.97
CA ALA A 24 5.75 6.09 2.64
C ALA A 24 6.50 5.57 3.88
N ARG A 25 6.38 6.23 5.04
CA ARG A 25 7.05 5.79 6.27
C ARG A 25 6.40 4.53 6.83
N GLY A 26 5.07 4.50 6.90
CA GLY A 26 4.32 3.31 7.33
C GLY A 26 4.59 2.11 6.43
N PHE A 27 4.65 2.32 5.11
CA PHE A 27 5.02 1.28 4.16
C PHE A 27 6.45 0.77 4.39
N LEU A 28 7.44 1.66 4.55
CA LEU A 28 8.83 1.25 4.79
C LEU A 28 9.00 0.53 6.13
N ALA A 29 8.21 0.89 7.15
CA ALA A 29 8.16 0.18 8.42
C ALA A 29 7.61 -1.25 8.24
N LEU A 30 6.49 -1.41 7.51
CA LEU A 30 5.97 -2.73 7.17
C LEU A 30 7.01 -3.56 6.41
N TYR A 31 7.64 -2.98 5.39
CA TYR A 31 8.61 -3.72 4.57
C TYR A 31 9.83 -4.16 5.38
N THR A 32 10.31 -3.32 6.29
CA THR A 32 11.39 -3.69 7.22
C THR A 32 10.98 -4.88 8.09
N GLU A 33 9.74 -4.90 8.58
CA GLU A 33 9.21 -6.01 9.37
C GLU A 33 9.07 -7.32 8.56
N ILE A 34 8.67 -7.21 7.29
CA ILE A 34 8.63 -8.35 6.36
C ILE A 34 10.03 -8.98 6.25
N LEU A 35 11.06 -8.15 6.01
CA LEU A 35 12.44 -8.63 5.91
C LEU A 35 12.95 -9.26 7.22
N ASN A 36 12.69 -8.63 8.36
CA ASN A 36 13.12 -9.15 9.66
C ASN A 36 12.45 -10.48 10.00
N SER A 37 11.14 -10.58 9.77
CA SER A 37 10.34 -11.78 10.07
C SER A 37 10.60 -12.95 9.11
N ARG A 38 11.25 -12.71 7.96
CA ARG A 38 11.64 -13.73 6.99
C ARG A 38 12.84 -14.54 7.49
N GLN A 39 13.83 -13.86 8.07
CA GLN A 39 15.14 -14.44 8.37
C GLN A 39 15.09 -15.69 9.27
N PRO A 40 14.33 -15.76 10.38
CA PRO A 40 14.29 -16.96 11.22
C PRO A 40 13.74 -18.18 10.49
N ILE A 41 12.73 -17.99 9.63
CA ILE A 41 12.10 -19.06 8.85
C ILE A 41 13.08 -19.57 7.78
N GLU A 42 13.82 -18.66 7.12
CA GLU A 42 14.85 -19.06 6.16
C GLU A 42 16.03 -19.79 6.82
N LEU A 43 16.46 -19.36 8.00
CA LEU A 43 17.49 -20.05 8.78
C LEU A 43 17.04 -21.44 9.26
N ALA A 44 15.73 -21.70 9.35
CA ALA A 44 15.18 -23.02 9.62
C ALA A 44 15.15 -23.95 8.38
N GLY A 45 15.62 -23.47 7.22
CA GLY A 45 15.74 -24.26 5.99
C GLY A 45 14.56 -24.12 5.03
N PHE A 46 13.60 -23.23 5.31
CA PHE A 46 12.53 -22.91 4.38
C PHE A 46 12.97 -21.81 3.41
N ARG A 47 12.34 -21.73 2.24
CA ARG A 47 12.58 -20.65 1.27
C ARG A 47 11.29 -19.92 1.01
N GLU A 48 11.29 -18.59 1.08
CA GLU A 48 10.09 -17.80 0.75
C GLU A 48 9.69 -18.05 -0.71
N ASP A 49 8.46 -18.48 -0.93
CA ASP A 49 7.87 -18.56 -2.28
C ASP A 49 7.22 -17.24 -2.65
N SER A 50 6.38 -16.74 -1.74
CA SER A 50 5.66 -15.50 -1.93
C SER A 50 5.17 -14.88 -0.62
N PHE A 51 4.90 -13.58 -0.67
CA PHE A 51 4.11 -12.90 0.34
C PHE A 51 3.18 -11.87 -0.30
N SER A 52 2.11 -11.53 0.41
CA SER A 52 1.21 -10.46 0.00
C SER A 52 0.65 -9.76 1.22
N CYS A 53 0.76 -8.44 1.25
CA CYS A 53 0.13 -7.58 2.24
C CYS A 53 -0.86 -6.63 1.55
N SER A 54 -2.06 -6.57 2.11
CA SER A 54 -3.07 -5.54 1.86
C SER A 54 -3.05 -4.50 2.98
N THR A 55 -3.93 -3.51 2.93
CA THR A 55 -4.11 -2.52 4.02
C THR A 55 -4.47 -3.14 5.36
N ASP A 56 -5.02 -4.36 5.36
CA ASP A 56 -5.56 -4.99 6.56
C ASP A 56 -4.66 -6.13 7.07
N ASN A 57 -4.16 -6.95 6.15
CA ASN A 57 -3.49 -8.20 6.49
C ASN A 57 -2.34 -8.54 5.55
N CYS A 58 -1.51 -9.45 6.01
CA CYS A 58 -0.39 -10.06 5.32
C CYS A 58 -0.55 -11.58 5.34
N SER A 59 -0.07 -12.19 4.27
CA SER A 59 0.10 -13.63 4.12
C SER A 59 1.49 -13.92 3.60
N PHE A 60 2.10 -14.98 4.10
CA PHE A 60 3.45 -15.42 3.75
C PHE A 60 3.44 -16.91 3.48
N SER A 61 4.10 -17.34 2.41
CA SER A 61 4.22 -18.74 2.02
C SER A 61 5.68 -19.10 1.84
N TYR A 62 6.08 -20.20 2.47
CA TYR A 62 7.44 -20.73 2.44
C TYR A 62 7.42 -22.19 1.99
N LEU A 63 8.36 -22.56 1.12
CA LEU A 63 8.56 -23.94 0.67
C LEU A 63 9.61 -24.62 1.54
N ALA A 64 9.37 -25.89 1.87
CA ALA A 64 10.37 -26.74 2.51
C ALA A 64 11.56 -26.99 1.56
N GLY A 65 12.77 -26.89 2.08
CA GLY A 65 13.98 -27.27 1.34
C GLY A 65 14.11 -28.77 1.17
N GLU A 66 14.82 -29.21 0.13
CA GLU A 66 15.22 -30.62 0.01
C GLU A 66 16.20 -30.96 1.15
N ASN A 67 15.99 -32.10 1.82
CA ASN A 67 16.82 -32.61 2.92
C ASN A 67 16.92 -31.72 4.18
N THR A 68 15.98 -30.80 4.40
CA THR A 68 15.91 -30.01 5.64
C THR A 68 15.09 -30.70 6.72
N VAL A 69 15.50 -30.57 7.98
CA VAL A 69 14.67 -31.00 9.12
C VAL A 69 13.41 -30.14 9.13
N PHE A 70 12.25 -30.77 8.95
CA PHE A 70 10.97 -30.07 8.98
C PHE A 70 10.66 -29.58 10.40
N SER A 71 11.09 -28.36 10.70
CA SER A 71 10.94 -27.71 12.00
C SER A 71 10.10 -26.44 11.84
N VAL A 72 8.80 -26.61 11.99
CA VAL A 72 7.83 -25.51 11.90
C VAL A 72 8.01 -24.57 13.10
N GLN A 73 8.09 -23.27 12.82
CA GLN A 73 8.22 -22.22 13.84
C GLN A 73 7.07 -21.22 13.73
N ASP A 74 6.71 -20.57 14.82
CA ASP A 74 5.82 -19.41 14.75
C ASP A 74 6.52 -18.27 14.01
N LYS A 75 5.78 -17.54 13.17
CA LYS A 75 6.30 -16.32 12.56
C LYS A 75 6.17 -15.20 13.58
N HIS A 76 7.28 -14.61 13.96
CA HIS A 76 7.28 -13.40 14.78
C HIS A 76 7.14 -12.17 13.89
N PHE A 77 6.10 -11.38 14.12
CA PHE A 77 5.81 -10.18 13.36
C PHE A 77 5.31 -9.09 14.32
N ARG A 78 6.04 -7.97 14.42
CA ARG A 78 5.74 -6.83 15.31
C ARG A 78 5.55 -7.21 16.78
N GLY A 79 6.37 -8.12 17.30
CA GLY A 79 6.26 -8.54 18.70
C GLY A 79 5.21 -9.63 18.96
N VAL A 80 4.48 -10.08 17.94
CA VAL A 80 3.42 -11.10 18.06
C VAL A 80 3.82 -12.36 17.30
N SER A 81 3.55 -13.52 17.89
CA SER A 81 3.78 -14.84 17.26
C SER A 81 2.52 -15.34 16.57
N TYR A 82 2.68 -15.77 15.32
CA TYR A 82 1.60 -16.31 14.50
C TYR A 82 1.88 -17.78 14.19
N ALA A 83 0.94 -18.64 14.60
CA ALA A 83 1.00 -20.06 14.31
C ALA A 83 0.82 -20.30 12.79
N PRO A 84 1.62 -21.20 12.20
CA PRO A 84 1.48 -21.55 10.79
C PRO A 84 0.37 -22.58 10.54
N SER A 85 -0.10 -22.60 9.31
CA SER A 85 -0.66 -23.79 8.66
C SER A 85 0.44 -24.45 7.82
N PHE A 86 0.55 -25.77 7.82
CA PHE A 86 1.62 -26.45 7.10
C PHE A 86 1.17 -27.72 6.37
N SER A 87 1.91 -28.05 5.33
CA SER A 87 1.83 -29.29 4.56
C SER A 87 3.22 -29.92 4.48
N GLN A 88 3.37 -31.03 3.74
CA GLN A 88 4.70 -31.61 3.51
C GLN A 88 5.62 -30.67 2.71
N GLU A 89 5.05 -29.78 1.89
CA GLU A 89 5.79 -28.94 0.94
C GLU A 89 5.86 -27.48 1.36
N SER A 90 4.94 -27.03 2.23
CA SER A 90 4.78 -25.61 2.57
C SER A 90 4.54 -25.33 4.04
N VAL A 91 4.94 -24.13 4.46
CA VAL A 91 4.55 -23.49 5.71
C VAL A 91 4.00 -22.11 5.39
N ASP A 92 2.77 -21.87 5.80
CA ASP A 92 1.98 -20.70 5.44
C ASP A 92 1.51 -19.96 6.69
N TYR A 93 1.57 -18.63 6.64
CA TYR A 93 1.11 -17.74 7.70
C TYR A 93 0.10 -16.77 7.09
N THR A 94 -1.09 -16.66 7.67
CA THR A 94 -2.17 -15.82 7.12
C THR A 94 -2.83 -15.00 8.22
N GLY A 95 -3.49 -13.90 7.83
CA GLY A 95 -4.22 -13.05 8.78
C GLY A 95 -3.33 -12.21 9.70
N ILE A 96 -2.04 -12.06 9.37
CA ILE A 96 -1.12 -11.20 10.12
C ILE A 96 -1.48 -9.73 9.84
N PRO A 97 -1.80 -8.88 10.81
CA PRO A 97 -2.11 -7.48 10.57
C PRO A 97 -0.94 -6.74 9.89
N SER A 98 -1.23 -5.95 8.85
CA SER A 98 -0.20 -5.19 8.13
C SER A 98 0.12 -3.83 8.75
N ASP A 99 -0.75 -3.33 9.64
CA ASP A 99 -0.73 -1.97 10.19
C ASP A 99 -0.67 -0.85 9.14
N MET A 100 -1.09 -1.11 7.89
CA MET A 100 -1.22 -0.09 6.84
C MET A 100 -2.57 0.62 6.91
N ASN A 101 -2.90 1.14 8.09
CA ASN A 101 -4.22 1.69 8.41
C ASN A 101 -4.22 3.20 8.73
N SER A 102 -3.08 3.88 8.66
CA SER A 102 -2.99 5.32 8.86
C SER A 102 -2.06 6.02 7.87
N ASN A 103 -2.44 7.24 7.50
CA ASN A 103 -1.61 8.20 6.81
C ASN A 103 -2.09 9.63 7.15
N PRO A 104 -1.26 10.67 6.95
CA PRO A 104 -1.61 12.04 7.33
C PRO A 104 -2.90 12.56 6.69
N VAL A 105 -3.23 12.12 5.47
CA VAL A 105 -4.44 12.58 4.76
C VAL A 105 -5.69 11.95 5.34
N LEU A 106 -5.65 10.65 5.66
CA LEU A 106 -6.72 9.95 6.36
C LEU A 106 -6.94 10.53 7.77
N GLU A 107 -5.86 10.85 8.49
CA GLU A 107 -5.95 11.51 9.80
C GLU A 107 -6.62 12.89 9.70
N ALA A 108 -6.22 13.71 8.72
CA ALA A 108 -6.83 15.01 8.47
C ALA A 108 -8.31 14.88 8.09
N PHE A 109 -8.65 13.91 7.24
CA PHE A 109 -10.04 13.59 6.88
C PHE A 109 -10.88 13.25 8.11
N ASN A 110 -10.39 12.34 8.96
CA ASN A 110 -11.10 11.92 10.18
C ASN A 110 -11.29 13.05 11.19
N ARG A 111 -10.37 14.03 11.21
CA ARG A 111 -10.45 15.23 12.06
C ARG A 111 -11.23 16.38 11.42
N GLN A 112 -11.76 16.19 10.21
CA GLN A 112 -12.42 17.24 9.42
C GLN A 112 -11.51 18.46 9.18
N GLU A 113 -10.21 18.22 9.07
CA GLU A 113 -9.21 19.23 8.79
C GLU A 113 -9.10 19.51 7.29
N LYS A 114 -8.52 20.66 6.95
CA LYS A 114 -8.29 21.03 5.56
C LYS A 114 -7.21 20.13 4.95
N ILE A 115 -7.59 19.32 3.98
CA ILE A 115 -6.66 18.52 3.18
C ILE A 115 -6.07 19.38 2.06
N SER A 116 -4.74 19.43 1.97
CA SER A 116 -3.99 20.15 0.95
C SER A 116 -3.18 19.17 0.12
N GLU A 117 -3.66 18.87 -1.08
CA GLU A 117 -2.96 18.02 -2.06
C GLU A 117 -2.48 18.86 -3.26
N PRO A 118 -1.39 18.44 -3.93
CA PRO A 118 -0.87 19.11 -5.13
C PRO A 118 -1.85 19.06 -6.30
N ALA A 119 -1.62 19.91 -7.31
CA ALA A 119 -2.37 19.87 -8.54
C ALA A 119 -2.11 18.55 -9.30
N CYS A 120 -3.13 17.97 -9.92
CA CYS A 120 -3.01 16.71 -10.65
C CYS A 120 -2.02 16.83 -11.80
N ASN A 121 -1.95 17.99 -12.46
CA ASN A 121 -0.96 18.24 -13.50
C ASN A 121 0.48 18.13 -12.97
N ASP A 122 0.76 18.61 -11.77
CA ASP A 122 2.11 18.55 -11.18
C ASP A 122 2.52 17.10 -10.88
N VAL A 123 1.62 16.33 -10.26
CA VAL A 123 1.87 14.92 -9.94
C VAL A 123 2.04 14.09 -11.21
N LEU A 124 1.16 14.29 -12.20
CA LEU A 124 1.24 13.57 -13.47
C LEU A 124 2.50 13.95 -14.25
N ASN A 125 2.84 15.25 -14.33
CA ASN A 125 4.06 15.72 -14.97
C ASN A 125 5.29 15.11 -14.31
N TYR A 126 5.34 15.04 -12.98
CA TYR A 126 6.40 14.36 -12.25
C TYR A 126 6.48 12.88 -12.62
N ILE A 127 5.37 12.14 -12.58
CA ILE A 127 5.34 10.70 -12.90
C ILE A 127 5.84 10.45 -14.34
N TYR A 128 5.33 11.19 -15.32
CA TYR A 128 5.72 11.03 -16.71
C TYR A 128 7.18 11.44 -16.95
N SER A 129 7.63 12.54 -16.34
CA SER A 129 9.02 12.98 -16.45
C SER A 129 9.98 12.02 -15.78
N TYR A 130 9.63 11.47 -14.62
CA TYR A 130 10.43 10.44 -13.97
C TYR A 130 10.51 9.18 -14.85
N ASN A 131 9.37 8.72 -15.38
CA ASN A 131 9.31 7.54 -16.23
C ASN A 131 10.10 7.67 -17.54
N SER A 132 10.22 8.88 -18.10
CA SER A 132 11.02 9.11 -19.31
C SER A 132 12.53 9.06 -19.06
N LEU A 133 12.97 9.22 -17.81
CA LEU A 133 14.38 9.25 -17.41
C LEU A 133 14.91 7.92 -16.87
N VAL A 134 14.03 7.00 -16.46
CA VAL A 134 14.43 5.73 -15.82
C VAL A 134 14.13 4.50 -16.68
N ASP A 135 14.88 3.43 -16.40
CA ASP A 135 14.65 2.11 -16.97
C ASP A 135 13.27 1.56 -16.63
N ALA A 136 12.74 0.69 -17.50
CA ALA A 136 11.40 0.14 -17.39
C ALA A 136 11.11 -0.51 -16.02
N GLY A 137 12.10 -1.21 -15.44
CA GLY A 137 11.99 -1.88 -14.14
C GLY A 137 11.93 -0.95 -12.92
N ARG A 138 11.89 0.38 -13.11
CA ARG A 138 11.74 1.37 -12.03
C ARG A 138 10.63 2.38 -12.33
N ARG A 139 9.80 2.13 -13.34
CA ARG A 139 8.75 3.06 -13.76
C ARG A 139 7.48 2.88 -12.93
N PHE A 140 6.82 3.98 -12.65
CA PHE A 140 5.44 3.95 -12.22
C PHE A 140 4.55 3.50 -13.38
N THR A 141 3.60 2.62 -13.10
CA THR A 141 2.49 2.29 -13.99
C THR A 141 1.23 2.93 -13.43
N LEU A 142 0.64 3.86 -14.18
CA LEU A 142 -0.68 4.39 -13.87
C LEU A 142 -1.74 3.38 -14.32
N LYS A 143 -2.45 2.79 -13.36
CA LYS A 143 -3.56 1.87 -13.63
C LYS A 143 -4.85 2.63 -13.90
N GLU A 144 -5.04 3.75 -13.20
CA GLU A 144 -6.19 4.64 -13.37
C GLU A 144 -5.72 6.09 -13.22
N LEU A 145 -6.18 6.96 -14.12
CA LEU A 145 -5.93 8.40 -14.02
C LEU A 145 -6.76 9.03 -12.90
N PRO A 146 -6.33 10.19 -12.36
CA PRO A 146 -7.05 10.86 -11.27
C PRO A 146 -8.49 11.17 -11.63
N ALA A 147 -9.41 10.60 -10.86
CA ALA A 147 -10.84 10.85 -10.99
C ALA A 147 -11.51 10.85 -9.61
N SER A 148 -12.74 11.34 -9.55
CA SER A 148 -13.57 11.31 -8.36
C SER A 148 -14.99 10.96 -8.74
N SER A 149 -15.51 9.90 -8.15
CA SER A 149 -16.90 9.47 -8.34
C SER A 149 -17.89 10.38 -7.61
N VAL A 150 -17.40 11.27 -6.74
CA VAL A 150 -18.22 12.12 -5.87
C VAL A 150 -18.16 13.61 -6.24
N SER A 151 -17.43 14.00 -7.29
CA SER A 151 -17.33 15.41 -7.71
C SER A 151 -18.68 16.08 -7.95
N ALA A 152 -19.64 15.37 -8.55
CA ALA A 152 -20.99 15.89 -8.77
C ALA A 152 -21.79 16.00 -7.46
N ASP A 153 -21.56 15.07 -6.53
CA ASP A 153 -22.20 15.06 -5.22
C ASP A 153 -21.69 16.22 -4.36
N GLU A 154 -20.37 16.45 -4.34
CA GLU A 154 -19.73 17.59 -3.69
C GLU A 154 -20.24 18.94 -4.23
N ALA A 155 -20.30 19.10 -5.55
CA ALA A 155 -20.81 20.31 -6.19
C ALA A 155 -22.28 20.59 -5.80
N SER A 156 -23.07 19.55 -5.57
CA SER A 156 -24.48 19.67 -5.14
C SER A 156 -24.67 19.91 -3.64
N LEU A 157 -23.60 19.85 -2.85
CA LEU A 157 -23.60 20.02 -1.39
C LEU A 157 -22.58 21.08 -0.95
N PRO A 158 -22.69 22.34 -1.41
CA PRO A 158 -21.73 23.38 -1.05
C PRO A 158 -21.68 23.60 0.47
N GLY A 159 -20.47 23.66 1.03
CA GLY A 159 -20.23 23.85 2.47
C GLY A 159 -20.30 22.58 3.33
N ASN A 160 -20.44 21.39 2.73
CA ASN A 160 -20.29 20.14 3.48
C ASN A 160 -18.82 19.96 3.90
N PRO A 161 -18.50 19.75 5.20
CA PRO A 161 -17.14 19.54 5.66
C PRO A 161 -16.44 18.36 4.99
N ASP A 162 -17.20 17.36 4.52
CA ASP A 162 -16.65 16.18 3.82
C ASP A 162 -16.29 16.45 2.35
N ASN A 163 -16.48 17.67 1.85
CA ASN A 163 -16.09 18.03 0.49
C ASN A 163 -14.64 18.49 0.47
N HIS A 164 -13.74 17.64 -0.03
CA HIS A 164 -12.31 17.93 -0.12
C HIS A 164 -11.84 18.17 -1.56
N GLY A 165 -12.67 17.87 -2.56
CA GLY A 165 -12.36 18.07 -3.98
C GLY A 165 -11.16 17.22 -4.44
N LEU A 166 -10.91 16.09 -3.78
CA LEU A 166 -9.79 15.22 -4.12
C LEU A 166 -10.14 14.36 -5.33
N LEU A 167 -9.14 14.19 -6.19
CA LEU A 167 -9.10 13.20 -7.23
C LEU A 167 -8.12 12.10 -6.80
N ALA A 168 -8.46 10.85 -7.09
CA ALA A 168 -7.62 9.70 -6.79
C ALA A 168 -7.26 8.98 -8.09
N GLY A 169 -5.98 8.73 -8.32
CA GLY A 169 -5.48 7.83 -9.36
C GLY A 169 -4.89 6.57 -8.74
N LYS A 170 -4.72 5.51 -9.53
CA LYS A 170 -4.10 4.25 -9.08
C LYS A 170 -2.72 4.08 -9.71
N TRP A 171 -1.75 3.69 -8.91
CA TRP A 171 -0.37 3.49 -9.33
C TRP A 171 0.14 2.12 -8.91
N GLN A 172 1.14 1.63 -9.64
CA GLN A 172 1.93 0.45 -9.30
C GLN A 172 3.39 0.70 -9.66
N VAL A 173 4.32 0.10 -8.92
CA VAL A 173 5.72 -0.07 -9.32
C VAL A 173 6.14 -1.50 -9.03
N SER A 174 7.02 -2.03 -9.88
CA SER A 174 7.70 -3.30 -9.62
C SER A 174 9.16 -3.00 -9.27
N LEU A 175 9.67 -3.53 -8.17
CA LEU A 175 11.04 -3.31 -7.70
C LEU A 175 11.69 -4.63 -7.28
N PRO A 176 13.02 -4.76 -7.34
CA PRO A 176 13.71 -5.88 -6.72
C PRO A 176 13.40 -5.96 -5.22
N ASP A 177 13.17 -7.18 -4.71
CA ASP A 177 12.93 -7.46 -3.30
C ASP A 177 14.22 -7.39 -2.48
N ASN A 178 14.67 -6.16 -2.21
CA ASN A 178 15.70 -5.89 -1.23
C ASN A 178 15.56 -4.50 -0.64
N TYR A 179 16.05 -4.36 0.59
CA TYR A 179 16.01 -3.13 1.37
C TYR A 179 16.51 -1.90 0.59
N VAL A 180 17.68 -2.01 -0.05
CA VAL A 180 18.32 -0.89 -0.75
C VAL A 180 17.45 -0.40 -1.92
N SER A 181 16.92 -1.33 -2.73
CA SER A 181 16.12 -0.99 -3.91
C SER A 181 14.82 -0.30 -3.52
N VAL A 182 14.12 -0.82 -2.50
CA VAL A 182 12.85 -0.25 -2.04
C VAL A 182 13.06 1.08 -1.33
N PHE A 183 14.03 1.16 -0.41
CA PHE A 183 14.26 2.37 0.37
C PHE A 183 14.78 3.51 -0.51
N SER A 184 15.78 3.25 -1.37
CA SER A 184 16.30 4.27 -2.29
C SER A 184 15.27 4.71 -3.32
N PHE A 185 14.32 3.83 -3.69
CA PHE A 185 13.22 4.23 -4.53
C PHE A 185 12.39 5.30 -3.83
N TRP A 186 11.97 5.12 -2.58
CA TRP A 186 11.03 6.04 -1.93
C TRP A 186 11.68 7.25 -1.24
N GLN A 187 12.99 7.23 -1.06
CA GLN A 187 13.71 8.32 -0.41
C GLN A 187 13.58 9.65 -1.16
N ASN A 188 13.20 10.72 -0.44
CA ASN A 188 13.15 12.10 -0.93
C ASN A 188 12.39 12.33 -2.23
N ARG A 189 11.36 11.51 -2.52
CA ARG A 189 10.55 11.71 -3.72
C ARG A 189 9.65 12.95 -3.60
N PRO A 190 9.59 13.79 -4.65
CA PRO A 190 8.55 14.79 -4.78
C PRO A 190 7.16 14.17 -4.62
N TYR A 191 6.27 14.89 -3.94
CA TYR A 191 4.88 14.50 -3.72
C TYR A 191 4.70 13.15 -2.99
N SER A 192 5.72 12.63 -2.29
CA SER A 192 5.62 11.34 -1.58
C SER A 192 4.45 11.28 -0.59
N SER A 193 4.04 12.42 -0.02
CA SER A 193 2.89 12.55 0.87
C SER A 193 1.55 12.28 0.17
N SER A 194 1.48 12.44 -1.14
CA SER A 194 0.29 12.22 -1.95
C SER A 194 0.12 10.76 -2.38
N PHE A 195 1.15 9.92 -2.22
CA PHE A 195 1.10 8.49 -2.53
C PHE A 195 0.70 7.72 -1.27
N ILE A 196 -0.42 6.99 -1.37
CA ILE A 196 -0.92 6.09 -0.34
C ILE A 196 -0.67 4.65 -0.80
N PHE A 197 -0.02 3.89 0.07
CA PHE A 197 0.39 2.51 -0.16
C PHE A 197 -0.72 1.58 0.32
N GLN A 198 -1.23 0.75 -0.58
CA GLN A 198 -2.38 -0.12 -0.28
C GLN A 198 -2.02 -1.60 -0.31
N SER A 199 -1.01 -1.97 -1.10
CA SER A 199 -0.55 -3.35 -1.15
C SER A 199 0.91 -3.47 -1.54
N VAL A 200 1.51 -4.56 -1.08
CA VAL A 200 2.81 -5.05 -1.53
C VAL A 200 2.76 -6.56 -1.63
N ALA A 201 3.24 -7.12 -2.74
CA ALA A 201 3.36 -8.56 -2.93
C ALA A 201 4.75 -8.91 -3.45
N GLY A 202 5.39 -9.90 -2.84
CA GLY A 202 6.67 -10.41 -3.26
C GLY A 202 6.57 -11.79 -3.87
N LYS A 203 7.26 -12.00 -5.00
CA LYS A 203 7.42 -13.31 -5.63
C LYS A 203 8.70 -13.36 -6.44
N GLN A 204 9.47 -14.44 -6.30
CA GLN A 204 10.70 -14.68 -7.09
C GLN A 204 11.68 -13.49 -7.08
N GLY A 205 11.87 -12.86 -5.91
CA GLY A 205 12.80 -11.74 -5.74
C GLY A 205 12.34 -10.41 -6.33
N ASN A 206 11.08 -10.29 -6.76
CA ASN A 206 10.47 -9.04 -7.19
C ASN A 206 9.31 -8.67 -6.27
N LEU A 207 9.09 -7.38 -6.11
CA LEU A 207 7.99 -6.78 -5.37
C LEU A 207 7.09 -6.00 -6.31
N ASP A 208 5.80 -6.24 -6.23
CA ASP A 208 4.77 -5.38 -6.78
C ASP A 208 4.16 -4.54 -5.66
N ILE A 209 4.36 -3.22 -5.74
CA ILE A 209 3.86 -2.25 -4.76
C ILE A 209 2.81 -1.40 -5.47
N SER A 210 1.64 -1.22 -4.86
CA SER A 210 0.58 -0.40 -5.46
C SER A 210 -0.26 0.34 -4.43
N GLY A 211 -0.98 1.34 -4.92
CA GLY A 211 -1.98 2.04 -4.15
C GLY A 211 -2.59 3.20 -4.91
N THR A 212 -3.01 4.21 -4.17
CA THR A 212 -3.62 5.43 -4.70
C THR A 212 -2.66 6.60 -4.62
N PHE A 213 -2.81 7.56 -5.51
CA PHE A 213 -2.23 8.88 -5.32
C PHE A 213 -3.32 9.94 -5.40
N LEU A 214 -3.18 10.97 -4.59
CA LEU A 214 -4.17 12.03 -4.43
C LEU A 214 -3.69 13.32 -5.09
N CYS A 215 -4.63 14.06 -5.65
CA CYS A 215 -4.36 15.39 -6.19
C CYS A 215 -5.65 16.20 -6.29
N LYS A 216 -5.53 17.48 -6.64
CA LYS A 216 -6.66 18.38 -6.91
C LYS A 216 -6.65 18.89 -8.35
N LYS A 217 -7.81 19.31 -8.84
CA LYS A 217 -7.91 20.02 -10.12
C LYS A 217 -7.17 21.35 -10.08
#